data_AF-A0A7R8VY39-F1
#
_entry.id   AF-A0A7R8VY39-F1
#
_cell.length_a   1.000
_cell.length_b   1.000
_cell.length_c   1.000
_cell.angle_alpha   90.00
_cell.angle_beta   90.00
_cell.angle_gamma   90.00
#
_symmetry.space_group_name_H-M   'P 1'
#
loop_
_entity.id
_entity.type
_entity.pdbx_description
1 polymer ?
#
loop_
_entity_poly.entity_id
_entity_poly.type
_entity_poly.pdbx_seq_one_letter_code
_entity_poly.pdbx_strand_id
1 'polypeptide(L)'
;MCDVLLRLPLSIFVKICNITYVVPQIDFYLSHPIRKHYLVKFLPLEMRNVLMVARKYIFSIHEIVQRLCYIGLVQFGPQRLKEKDQVFVFLNRKGTLLNTTPSRQGYHQISDDISYLEQNYEFFSLEDVDKYWYDMWNICVNTHL
;
A
#
# COMPACT_ATOMS: atom_id res chain seq x y z
N MET A 1 18.93 10.09 3.13
CA MET A 1 17.50 10.48 3.25
C MET A 1 16.70 9.54 2.35
N CYS A 2 16.00 8.57 2.95
CA CYS A 2 14.97 7.73 2.31
C CYS A 2 14.24 6.98 3.44
N ASP A 3 13.25 7.63 4.06
CA ASP A 3 12.85 7.28 5.42
C ASP A 3 11.87 6.11 5.52
N VAL A 4 11.01 5.86 4.53
CA VAL A 4 10.10 4.70 4.56
C VAL A 4 10.81 3.41 4.17
N LEU A 5 11.54 3.42 3.05
CA LEU A 5 12.07 2.19 2.44
C LEU A 5 13.06 1.46 3.37
N LEU A 6 13.88 2.22 4.09
CA LEU A 6 14.86 1.71 5.05
C LEU A 6 14.27 1.35 6.41
N ARG A 7 13.09 1.89 6.72
CA ARG A 7 12.35 1.63 7.97
C ARG A 7 11.25 0.59 7.79
N LEU A 8 11.15 -0.07 6.64
CA LEU A 8 10.28 -1.23 6.49
C LEU A 8 10.87 -2.44 7.24
N PRO A 9 10.05 -3.21 7.97
CA PRO A 9 10.41 -4.53 8.45
C PRO A 9 10.75 -5.45 7.27
N LEU A 10 11.77 -6.29 7.40
CA LEU A 10 12.24 -7.20 6.35
C LEU A 10 11.10 -8.07 5.79
N SER A 11 10.26 -8.64 6.65
CA SER A 11 9.10 -9.47 6.29
C SER A 11 8.05 -8.74 5.45
N ILE A 12 7.94 -7.42 5.58
CA ILE A 12 7.08 -6.58 4.73
C ILE A 12 7.82 -6.27 3.43
N PHE A 13 9.10 -5.91 3.53
CA PHE A 13 9.93 -5.57 2.37
C PHE A 13 9.96 -6.70 1.33
N VAL A 14 10.20 -7.95 1.75
CA VAL A 14 10.26 -9.10 0.83
C VAL A 14 8.90 -9.49 0.23
N LYS A 15 7.79 -9.08 0.85
CA LYS A 15 6.44 -9.30 0.30
C LYS A 15 6.08 -8.24 -0.74
N ILE A 16 6.57 -7.02 -0.56
CA ILE A 16 6.34 -5.92 -1.50
C ILE A 16 7.29 -6.02 -2.70
N CYS A 17 8.56 -6.31 -2.45
CA CYS A 17 9.60 -6.37 -3.47
C CYS A 17 9.80 -7.82 -3.87
N ASN A 18 9.54 -8.15 -5.13
CA ASN A 18 9.86 -9.47 -5.65
C ASN A 18 11.40 -9.62 -5.79
N ILE A 19 12.01 -10.36 -4.87
CA ILE A 19 13.45 -10.62 -4.84
C ILE A 19 13.73 -11.84 -5.72
N THR A 20 14.17 -11.59 -6.95
CA THR A 20 14.45 -12.64 -7.95
C THR A 20 15.90 -13.15 -7.93
N TYR A 21 16.67 -12.80 -6.90
CA TYR A 21 18.10 -13.12 -6.78
C TYR A 21 18.40 -13.68 -5.39
N VAL A 22 19.49 -14.45 -5.29
CA VAL A 22 19.91 -15.04 -4.02
C VAL A 22 20.52 -13.96 -3.14
N VAL A 23 19.92 -13.74 -1.97
CA VAL A 23 20.46 -12.87 -0.92
C VAL A 23 21.04 -13.75 0.17
N PRO A 24 22.37 -13.71 0.41
CA PRO A 24 22.98 -14.51 1.47
C PRO A 24 22.31 -14.28 2.82
N GLN A 25 22.08 -15.35 3.57
CA GLN A 25 21.52 -15.34 4.94
C GLN A 25 20.10 -14.78 5.07
N ILE A 26 19.39 -14.45 3.98
CA ILE A 26 18.04 -13.88 4.10
C ILE A 26 17.06 -14.83 4.80
N ASP A 27 17.16 -16.13 4.50
CA ASP A 27 16.33 -17.17 5.11
C ASP A 27 16.55 -17.30 6.62
N PHE A 28 17.77 -17.08 7.09
CA PHE A 28 18.10 -17.06 8.52
C PHE A 28 17.39 -15.93 9.27
N TYR A 29 17.17 -14.79 8.61
CA TYR A 29 16.37 -13.71 9.19
C TYR A 29 14.87 -14.00 9.06
N LEU A 30 14.41 -14.45 7.90
CA LEU A 30 12.98 -14.66 7.61
C LEU A 30 12.36 -15.81 8.40
N SER A 31 13.14 -16.86 8.69
CA SER A 31 12.70 -18.00 9.49
C SER A 31 12.54 -17.69 10.99
N HIS A 32 13.22 -16.65 11.49
CA HIS A 32 13.20 -16.32 12.91
C HIS A 32 11.98 -15.43 13.25
N PRO A 33 11.20 -15.73 14.30
CA PRO A 33 9.95 -15.02 14.62
C PRO A 33 10.13 -13.51 14.84
N ILE A 34 11.24 -13.10 15.45
CA ILE A 34 11.58 -11.69 15.70
C ILE A 34 12.40 -11.06 14.56
N ARG A 35 13.47 -11.72 14.08
CA ARG A 35 14.41 -11.09 13.12
C ARG A 35 13.79 -10.80 11.76
N LYS A 36 12.75 -11.53 11.36
CA LYS A 36 11.95 -11.20 10.18
C LYS A 36 11.31 -9.82 10.25
N HIS A 37 11.20 -9.22 11.43
CA HIS A 37 10.67 -7.87 11.62
C HIS A 37 11.76 -6.80 11.82
N TYR A 38 13.04 -7.16 11.67
CA TYR A 38 14.12 -6.17 11.69
C TYR A 38 13.96 -5.18 10.54
N LEU A 39 14.21 -3.92 10.84
CA LEU A 39 14.16 -2.87 9.82
C LEU A 39 15.30 -3.12 8.81
N VAL A 40 15.02 -2.86 7.53
CA VAL A 40 16.03 -3.04 6.47
C VAL A 40 17.33 -2.29 6.79
N LYS A 41 17.25 -1.09 7.42
CA LYS A 41 18.44 -0.33 7.83
C LYS A 41 19.35 -1.06 8.84
N PHE A 42 18.83 -2.00 9.62
CA PHE A 42 19.58 -2.74 10.64
C PHE A 42 20.16 -4.07 10.13
N LEU A 43 19.91 -4.43 8.87
CA LEU A 43 20.51 -5.61 8.27
C LEU A 43 22.00 -5.37 7.97
N PRO A 44 22.81 -6.45 7.87
CA PRO A 44 24.20 -6.36 7.43
C PRO A 44 24.37 -5.58 6.13
N LEU A 45 25.47 -4.84 5.98
CA LEU A 45 25.71 -3.98 4.82
C LEU A 45 25.64 -4.74 3.50
N GLU A 46 26.22 -5.94 3.45
CA GLU A 46 26.20 -6.78 2.24
C GLU A 46 24.77 -7.14 1.83
N MET A 47 23.95 -7.58 2.77
CA MET A 47 22.54 -7.88 2.51
C MET A 47 21.77 -6.65 2.05
N ARG A 48 21.97 -5.50 2.70
CA ARG A 48 21.31 -4.23 2.31
C ARG A 48 21.68 -3.83 0.88
N ASN A 49 22.96 -3.93 0.54
CA ASN A 49 23.44 -3.60 -0.80
C ASN A 49 22.75 -4.47 -1.85
N VAL A 50 22.69 -5.79 -1.61
CA VAL A 50 22.04 -6.74 -2.53
C VAL A 50 20.53 -6.45 -2.64
N LEU A 51 19.84 -6.23 -1.53
CA LEU A 51 18.40 -5.90 -1.49
C LEU A 51 18.06 -4.57 -2.19
N MET A 52 19.02 -3.64 -2.21
CA MET A 52 18.85 -2.31 -2.81
C MET A 52 19.39 -2.20 -4.24
N VAL A 53 19.88 -3.30 -4.83
CA VAL A 53 20.40 -3.30 -6.20
C VAL A 53 19.35 -2.79 -7.19
N ALA A 54 19.79 -1.95 -8.12
CA ALA A 54 19.00 -1.41 -9.23
C ALA A 54 17.73 -0.64 -8.82
N ARG A 55 17.56 -0.29 -7.53
CA ARG A 55 16.42 0.50 -7.02
C ARG A 55 15.03 -0.04 -7.39
N LYS A 56 14.91 -1.32 -7.75
CA LYS A 56 13.64 -1.95 -8.16
C LYS A 56 12.56 -1.82 -7.07
N TYR A 57 12.98 -1.89 -5.80
CA TYR A 57 12.11 -1.74 -4.64
C TYR A 57 11.36 -0.40 -4.60
N ILE A 58 11.95 0.68 -5.13
CA ILE A 58 11.33 2.01 -5.16
C ILE A 58 10.06 1.96 -6.02
N PHE A 59 10.15 1.37 -7.20
CA PHE A 59 9.02 1.26 -8.12
C PHE A 59 7.91 0.38 -7.55
N SER A 60 8.24 -0.79 -7.00
CA SER A 60 7.25 -1.70 -6.40
C SER A 60 6.53 -1.05 -5.21
N ILE A 61 7.27 -0.36 -4.33
CA ILE A 61 6.67 0.32 -3.18
C ILE A 61 5.80 1.49 -3.65
N HIS A 62 6.27 2.29 -4.61
CA HIS A 62 5.49 3.38 -5.18
C HIS A 62 4.18 2.87 -5.81
N GLU A 63 4.22 1.78 -6.57
CA GLU A 63 3.04 1.18 -7.18
C GLU A 63 2.00 0.74 -6.14
N ILE A 64 2.45 0.10 -5.05
CA ILE A 64 1.57 -0.29 -3.94
C ILE A 64 0.98 0.95 -3.26
N VAL A 65 1.80 1.94 -2.94
CA VAL A 65 1.34 3.19 -2.31
C VAL A 65 0.32 3.89 -3.21
N GLN A 66 0.53 3.90 -4.53
CA GLN A 66 -0.40 4.46 -5.49
C GLN A 66 -1.74 3.71 -5.51
N ARG A 67 -1.73 2.38 -5.43
CA ARG A 67 -2.97 1.60 -5.28
C ARG A 67 -3.69 1.91 -3.98
N LEU A 68 -2.96 2.03 -2.86
CA LEU A 68 -3.52 2.44 -1.57
C LEU A 68 -4.11 3.86 -1.61
N CYS A 69 -3.55 4.75 -2.43
CA CYS A 69 -4.11 6.08 -2.68
C CYS A 69 -5.44 6.01 -3.44
N TYR A 70 -5.56 5.15 -4.46
CA TYR A 70 -6.80 5.02 -5.22
C TYR A 70 -7.98 4.54 -4.37
N ILE A 71 -7.70 3.73 -3.36
CA ILE A 71 -8.70 3.28 -2.38
C ILE A 71 -8.74 4.17 -1.14
N GLY A 72 -8.18 5.39 -1.18
CA GLY A 72 -8.42 6.40 -0.14
C GLY A 72 -7.82 6.12 1.24
N LEU A 73 -6.85 5.21 1.37
CA LEU A 73 -6.21 4.90 2.67
C LEU A 73 -4.92 5.67 2.90
N VAL A 74 -4.28 6.05 1.82
CA VAL A 74 -3.04 6.79 1.80
C VAL A 74 -3.23 7.99 0.88
N GLN A 75 -2.45 9.04 1.09
CA GLN A 75 -2.40 10.20 0.20
C GLN A 75 -0.95 10.54 -0.14
N PHE A 76 -0.71 10.85 -1.41
CA PHE A 76 0.53 11.49 -1.81
C PHE A 76 0.46 12.97 -1.47
N GLY A 77 1.48 13.44 -0.77
CA GLY A 77 1.70 14.85 -0.52
C GLY A 77 2.11 15.63 -1.76
N PRO A 78 2.16 16.97 -1.65
CA PRO A 78 2.59 17.82 -2.76
C PRO A 78 4.01 17.46 -3.19
N GLN A 79 4.16 17.09 -4.46
CA GLN A 79 5.45 16.80 -5.06
C GLN A 79 6.18 18.13 -5.35
N ARG A 80 7.05 18.56 -4.45
CA ARG A 80 7.82 19.82 -4.61
C ARG A 80 9.05 19.67 -5.50
N LEU A 81 9.52 18.44 -5.72
CA LEU A 81 10.73 18.11 -6.47
C LEU A 81 10.38 17.20 -7.64
N LYS A 82 11.08 17.33 -8.78
CA LYS A 82 10.83 16.52 -9.99
C LYS A 82 11.09 15.02 -9.79
N GLU A 83 11.84 14.64 -8.76
CA GLU A 83 12.17 13.25 -8.47
C GLU A 83 10.97 12.52 -7.84
N LYS A 84 10.59 11.37 -8.40
CA LYS A 84 9.51 10.50 -7.89
C LYS A 84 9.83 9.86 -6.54
N ASP A 85 11.10 9.85 -6.15
CA ASP A 85 11.60 9.17 -4.94
C ASP A 85 11.49 10.06 -3.69
N GLN A 86 11.13 11.33 -3.86
CA GLN A 86 11.04 12.33 -2.80
C GLN A 86 9.60 12.84 -2.66
N VAL A 87 8.71 11.94 -2.21
CA VAL A 87 7.29 12.24 -2.04
C VAL A 87 6.88 11.95 -0.59
N PHE A 88 6.11 12.88 -0.02
CA PHE A 88 5.47 12.65 1.28
C PHE A 88 4.30 11.70 1.12
N VAL A 89 4.17 10.76 2.05
CA VAL A 89 3.07 9.80 2.07
C VAL A 89 2.35 9.98 3.39
N PHE A 90 1.05 10.28 3.33
CA PHE A 90 0.20 10.48 4.50
C PHE A 90 -0.73 9.29 4.64
N LEU A 91 -0.84 8.77 5.87
CA LEU A 91 -1.79 7.71 6.19
C LEU A 91 -3.11 8.34 6.64
N ASN A 92 -4.21 7.97 6.03
CA ASN A 92 -5.52 8.47 6.40
C ASN A 92 -6.01 7.75 7.66
N ARG A 93 -6.55 8.51 8.62
CA ARG A 93 -7.26 7.96 9.79
C ARG A 93 -8.75 7.79 9.54
N LYS A 94 -9.27 8.42 8.51
CA LYS A 94 -10.67 8.37 8.13
C LYS A 94 -10.78 8.14 6.62
N GLY A 95 -11.81 7.42 6.20
CA GLY A 95 -12.11 7.17 4.81
C GLY A 95 -13.60 7.21 4.58
N THR A 96 -14.01 7.47 3.34
CA THR A 96 -15.42 7.45 2.95
C THR A 96 -15.55 6.58 1.71
N LEU A 97 -16.55 5.70 1.71
CA LEU A 97 -16.95 4.92 0.53
C LEU A 97 -18.33 5.39 0.08
N LEU A 98 -18.49 5.56 -1.22
CA LEU A 98 -19.79 5.81 -1.83
C LEU A 98 -20.34 4.46 -2.31
N ASN A 99 -21.49 4.05 -1.79
CA ASN A 99 -22.13 2.81 -2.21
C ASN A 99 -22.80 2.98 -3.57
N THR A 100 -22.09 2.59 -4.62
CA THR A 100 -22.52 2.70 -6.02
C THR A 100 -23.29 1.50 -6.55
N THR A 101 -23.50 0.45 -5.75
CA THR A 101 -24.24 -0.76 -6.15
C THR A 101 -25.61 -0.49 -6.79
N PRO A 102 -26.40 0.52 -6.36
CA PRO A 102 -27.68 0.85 -7.00
C PRO A 102 -27.58 1.48 -8.40
N SER A 103 -26.37 1.78 -8.90
CA SER A 103 -26.19 2.37 -10.22
C SER A 103 -26.79 1.47 -11.30
N ARG A 104 -27.41 2.09 -12.31
CA ARG A 104 -27.81 1.37 -13.53
C ARG A 104 -26.56 0.93 -14.29
N GLN A 105 -26.75 -0.07 -15.17
CA GLN A 105 -25.68 -0.60 -16.02
C GLN A 105 -25.08 0.53 -16.87
N GLY A 106 -23.82 0.85 -16.56
CA GLY A 106 -23.02 1.85 -17.26
C GLY A 106 -22.02 1.22 -18.21
N TYR A 107 -21.02 2.00 -18.61
CA TYR A 107 -19.76 1.48 -19.16
C TYR A 107 -18.57 1.84 -18.25
N HIS A 108 -18.53 3.08 -17.78
CA HIS A 108 -17.44 3.59 -16.94
C HIS A 108 -17.88 4.70 -15.98
N GLN A 109 -19.19 4.97 -15.92
CA GLN A 109 -19.79 6.04 -15.12
C GLN A 109 -21.00 5.50 -14.40
N ILE A 110 -21.14 5.91 -13.14
CA ILE A 110 -22.33 5.65 -12.34
C ILE A 110 -23.47 6.57 -12.81
N SER A 111 -24.70 6.21 -12.48
CA SER A 111 -25.87 7.01 -12.86
C SER A 111 -25.91 8.33 -12.08
N ASP A 112 -25.90 9.47 -12.77
CA ASP A 112 -25.88 10.81 -12.15
C ASP A 112 -27.23 11.22 -11.53
N ASP A 113 -28.32 10.52 -11.88
CA ASP A 113 -29.67 10.78 -11.36
C ASP A 113 -29.95 10.12 -10.00
N ILE A 114 -29.01 9.35 -9.46
CA ILE A 114 -29.16 8.60 -8.21
C ILE A 114 -28.31 9.24 -7.11
N SER A 115 -28.92 9.43 -5.92
CA SER A 115 -28.17 9.78 -4.71
C SER A 115 -27.65 8.51 -4.04
N TYR A 116 -26.33 8.39 -3.93
CA TYR A 116 -25.66 7.22 -3.35
C TYR A 116 -25.41 7.40 -1.86
N LEU A 117 -25.44 6.29 -1.12
CA LEU A 117 -25.17 6.30 0.31
C LEU A 117 -23.67 6.45 0.57
N GLU A 118 -23.30 7.46 1.35
CA GLU A 118 -21.94 7.63 1.87
C GLU A 118 -21.75 6.87 3.18
N GLN A 119 -20.73 6.02 3.22
CA GLN A 119 -20.30 5.28 4.40
C GLN A 119 -18.98 5.84 4.90
N ASN A 120 -18.97 6.32 6.14
CA ASN A 120 -17.78 6.88 6.78
C ASN A 120 -17.10 5.85 7.66
N TYR A 121 -15.78 5.82 7.64
CA TYR A 121 -14.92 4.90 8.37
C TYR A 121 -13.86 5.67 9.15
N GLU A 122 -13.52 5.15 10.32
CA GLU A 122 -12.38 5.60 11.10
C GLU A 122 -11.49 4.39 11.41
N PHE A 123 -10.18 4.51 11.15
CA PHE A 123 -9.25 3.39 11.21
C PHE A 123 -8.47 3.41 12.53
N PHE A 124 -8.97 2.69 13.54
CA PHE A 124 -8.30 2.56 14.85
C PHE A 124 -7.72 1.17 15.09
N SER A 125 -8.25 0.16 14.41
CA SER A 125 -7.85 -1.24 14.52
C SER A 125 -7.67 -1.88 13.15
N LEU A 126 -7.07 -3.08 13.13
CA LEU A 126 -7.01 -3.89 11.91
C LEU A 126 -8.41 -4.32 11.45
N GLU A 127 -9.33 -4.57 12.38
CA GLU A 127 -10.71 -4.96 12.07
C GLU A 127 -11.45 -3.86 11.31
N ASP A 128 -11.22 -2.58 11.65
CA ASP A 128 -11.80 -1.43 10.92
C ASP A 128 -11.30 -1.40 9.47
N VAL A 129 -10.02 -1.72 9.27
CA VAL A 129 -9.40 -1.76 7.95
C VAL A 129 -9.92 -2.94 7.14
N ASP A 130 -10.03 -4.13 7.75
CA ASP A 130 -10.55 -5.33 7.10
C ASP A 130 -12.02 -5.14 6.68
N LYS A 131 -12.84 -4.54 7.55
CA LYS A 131 -14.22 -4.19 7.23
C LYS A 131 -14.29 -3.21 6.06
N TYR A 132 -13.50 -2.15 6.08
CA TYR A 132 -13.42 -1.20 4.97
C TYR A 132 -13.07 -1.89 3.65
N TRP A 133 -12.10 -2.81 3.67
CA TRP A 133 -11.71 -3.57 2.49
C TRP A 133 -12.83 -4.45 1.96
N TYR A 134 -13.53 -5.14 2.87
CA TYR A 134 -14.65 -6.00 2.52
C TYR A 134 -15.79 -5.19 1.88
N ASP A 135 -16.18 -4.08 2.52
CA ASP A 135 -17.26 -3.21 2.04
C ASP A 135 -16.89 -2.59 0.68
N MET A 136 -15.64 -2.12 0.52
CA MET A 136 -15.12 -1.60 -0.75
C MET A 136 -15.15 -2.65 -1.86
N TRP A 137 -14.63 -3.85 -1.60
CA TRP A 137 -14.64 -4.95 -2.56
C TRP A 137 -16.08 -5.32 -2.96
N ASN A 138 -16.99 -5.41 -1.98
CA ASN A 138 -18.39 -5.73 -2.20
C ASN A 138 -19.09 -4.66 -3.05
N ILE A 139 -18.83 -3.38 -2.81
CA ILE A 139 -19.35 -2.28 -3.65
C ILE A 139 -18.80 -2.40 -5.07
N CYS A 140 -17.49 -2.53 -5.24
CA CYS A 140 -16.85 -2.56 -6.55
C CYS A 140 -17.30 -3.76 -7.41
N VAL A 141 -17.44 -4.95 -6.82
CA VAL A 141 -17.85 -6.15 -7.57
C VAL A 141 -19.33 -6.11 -7.96
N ASN A 142 -20.18 -5.49 -7.13
CA ASN A 142 -21.62 -5.43 -7.38
C ASN A 142 -22.07 -4.14 -8.07
N THR A 143 -21.19 -3.18 -8.31
CA THR A 143 -21.52 -2.02 -9.14
C THR A 143 -21.47 -2.44 -10.60
N HIS A 144 -22.64 -2.42 -11.27
CA HIS A 144 -22.76 -2.79 -12.67
C HIS A 144 -22.29 -1.63 -13.57
N LEU A 145 -20.99 -1.59 -13.86
CA LEU A 145 -20.38 -0.71 -14.87
C LEU A 145 -19.97 -1.49 -16.13
#